data_AF-A0A7W9QNL2-F1
#
_entry.id   AF-A0A7W9QNL2-F1
#
_cell.length_a   1.000
_cell.length_b   1.000
_cell.length_c   1.000
_cell.angle_alpha   90.00
_cell.angle_beta   90.00
_cell.angle_gamma   90.00
#
_symmetry.space_group_name_H-M   'P 1'
#
loop_
_entity.id
_entity.type
_entity.pdbx_description
1 polymer ?
#
loop_
_entity_poly.entity_id
_entity_poly.type
_entity_poly.pdbx_seq_one_letter_code
_entity_poly.pdbx_strand_id
1 'polypeptide(L)'
;MTINTEGYYVNGGKWKLGAEGQITGQGKQQHSEIGVYNALGKKAAAGPYLIVQDAFPCAVCDATFKKQALPVLVKVTANNGSYSADQGLGLSPPASIYPYYLWYHKGTKTAGTATAPAGFPAIPAFADV
;
A
#
# COMPACT_ATOMS: atom_id res chain seq x y z
N MET A 1 2.92 -10.50 16.50
CA MET A 1 3.22 -10.52 15.06
C MET A 1 3.62 -9.11 14.67
N THR A 2 4.64 -8.97 13.84
CA THR A 2 5.13 -7.67 13.36
C THR A 2 4.52 -7.41 12.00
N ILE A 3 4.06 -6.18 11.75
CA ILE A 3 3.70 -5.71 10.41
C ILE A 3 4.79 -4.74 9.96
N ASN A 4 5.35 -4.99 8.77
CA ASN A 4 6.39 -4.18 8.15
C ASN A 4 5.81 -3.43 6.96
N THR A 5 6.15 -2.15 6.86
CA THR A 5 5.64 -1.25 5.83
C THR A 5 6.76 -0.38 5.30
N GLU A 6 6.96 -0.42 3.99
CA GLU A 6 7.93 0.39 3.27
C GLU A 6 7.19 1.33 2.32
N GLY A 7 7.62 2.57 2.25
CA GLY A 7 7.07 3.59 1.37
C GLY A 7 8.09 4.02 0.33
N TYR A 8 7.66 4.04 -0.93
CA TYR A 8 8.45 4.44 -2.07
C TYR A 8 7.78 5.58 -2.82
N TYR A 9 8.62 6.44 -3.38
CA TYR A 9 8.22 7.52 -4.28
C TYR A 9 9.03 7.44 -5.57
N VAL A 10 8.54 8.06 -6.63
CA VAL A 10 9.26 8.13 -7.90
C VAL A 10 10.27 9.27 -7.85
N ASN A 11 11.54 8.97 -8.11
CA ASN A 11 12.61 9.95 -8.27
C ASN A 11 13.44 9.60 -9.51
N GLY A 12 13.52 10.50 -10.49
CA GLY A 12 14.24 10.24 -11.75
C GLY A 12 13.71 9.02 -12.52
N GLY A 13 12.40 8.77 -12.46
CA GLY A 13 11.75 7.63 -13.12
C GLY A 13 11.94 6.27 -12.43
N LYS A 14 12.55 6.24 -11.24
CA LYS A 14 12.77 5.01 -10.45
C LYS A 14 12.10 5.08 -9.10
N TRP A 15 11.71 3.93 -8.56
CA TRP A 15 11.28 3.83 -7.17
C TRP A 15 12.44 4.06 -6.23
N LYS A 16 12.21 4.90 -5.22
CA LYS A 16 13.18 5.17 -4.17
C LYS A 16 12.50 5.04 -2.82
N LEU A 17 13.12 4.28 -1.91
CA LEU A 17 12.67 4.17 -0.53
C LEU A 17 12.66 5.57 0.11
N GLY A 18 11.51 5.95 0.60
CA GLY A 18 11.25 7.25 1.20
C GLY A 18 10.87 7.16 2.67
N ALA A 19 10.28 6.06 3.13
CA ALA A 19 9.91 5.89 4.53
C ALA A 19 9.77 4.41 4.88
N GLU A 20 9.93 4.10 6.16
CA GLU A 20 9.74 2.77 6.72
C GLU A 20 8.87 2.91 7.98
N GLY A 21 8.07 1.88 8.24
CA GLY A 21 7.18 1.80 9.38
C GLY A 21 7.07 0.36 9.85
N GLN A 22 6.94 0.19 11.16
CA GLN A 22 6.80 -1.11 11.78
C GLN A 22 5.79 -1.02 12.91
N ILE A 23 4.94 -2.04 13.04
CA ILE A 23 4.03 -2.21 14.17
C ILE A 23 4.46 -3.46 14.93
N THR A 24 4.68 -3.31 16.23
CA THR A 24 5.01 -4.43 17.13
C THR A 24 3.93 -4.58 18.22
N GLY A 25 3.57 -5.82 18.54
CA GLY A 25 2.61 -6.14 19.61
C GLY A 25 1.13 -6.18 19.18
N GLN A 26 0.27 -6.57 20.13
CA GLN A 26 -1.20 -6.59 19.98
C GLN A 26 -1.79 -5.33 20.61
N GLY A 27 -1.61 -4.17 19.97
CA GLY A 27 -2.13 -2.88 20.42
C GLY A 27 -2.90 -2.20 19.30
N LYS A 28 -4.16 -1.83 19.58
CA LYS A 28 -5.10 -1.21 18.63
C LYS A 28 -4.49 0.01 17.90
N GLN A 29 -4.74 0.08 16.59
CA GLN A 29 -4.63 1.29 15.75
C GLN A 29 -3.24 1.96 15.64
N GLN A 30 -2.20 1.20 15.35
CA GLN A 30 -1.04 1.81 14.71
C GLN A 30 -1.24 1.70 13.19
N HIS A 31 -1.35 2.82 12.50
CA HIS A 31 -1.56 2.89 11.05
C HIS A 31 -0.23 3.19 10.38
N SER A 32 0.66 2.19 10.35
CA SER A 32 2.02 2.35 9.82
C SER A 32 2.02 2.91 8.40
N GLU A 33 1.04 2.49 7.59
CA GLU A 33 0.88 2.91 6.21
C GLU A 33 0.50 4.39 6.09
N ILE A 34 -0.29 4.92 7.04
CA ILE A 34 -0.60 6.37 7.09
C ILE A 34 0.64 7.16 7.49
N GLY A 35 1.41 6.68 8.47
CA GLY A 35 2.68 7.31 8.87
C GLY A 35 3.69 7.37 7.71
N VAL A 36 3.87 6.23 7.03
CA VAL A 36 4.71 6.08 5.84
C VAL A 36 4.23 7.01 4.72
N TYR A 37 2.94 7.01 4.40
CA TYR A 37 2.37 7.89 3.38
C TYR A 37 2.63 9.39 3.68
N ASN A 38 2.40 9.83 4.91
CA ASN A 38 2.64 11.22 5.31
C ASN A 38 4.13 11.61 5.19
N ALA A 39 5.04 10.67 5.48
CA ALA A 39 6.47 10.89 5.30
C ALA A 39 6.87 10.98 3.82
N LEU A 40 6.22 10.22 2.93
CA LEU A 40 6.41 10.33 1.48
C LEU A 40 5.95 11.69 0.93
N GLY A 41 4.82 12.21 1.41
CA GLY A 41 4.31 13.53 1.04
C GLY A 41 5.30 14.68 1.24
N LYS A 42 6.20 14.54 2.23
CA LYS A 42 7.28 15.51 2.48
C LYS A 42 8.46 15.38 1.50
N LYS A 43 8.62 14.23 0.86
CA LYS A 43 9.77 13.90 -0.01
C LYS A 43 9.48 14.06 -1.49
N ALA A 44 8.22 13.87 -1.92
CA ALA A 44 7.86 13.93 -3.33
C ALA A 44 6.46 14.48 -3.54
N ALA A 45 6.35 15.78 -3.82
CA ALA A 45 5.07 16.46 -3.94
C ALA A 45 4.16 15.97 -5.09
N ALA A 46 4.69 15.22 -6.07
CA ALA A 46 3.99 14.89 -7.31
C ALA A 46 3.38 13.47 -7.37
N GLY A 47 3.79 12.53 -6.50
CA GLY A 47 3.42 11.11 -6.63
C GLY A 47 3.85 10.48 -7.97
N PRO A 48 3.43 9.24 -8.29
CA PRO A 48 2.67 8.31 -7.45
C PRO A 48 3.49 7.75 -6.27
N TYR A 49 2.80 7.18 -5.28
CA TYR A 49 3.43 6.48 -4.15
C TYR A 49 3.17 4.98 -4.20
N LEU A 50 4.15 4.20 -3.75
CA LEU A 50 4.03 2.76 -3.53
C LEU A 50 4.24 2.49 -2.04
N ILE A 51 3.37 1.67 -1.47
CA ILE A 51 3.50 1.12 -0.13
C ILE A 51 3.64 -0.40 -0.29
N VAL A 52 4.72 -0.96 0.21
CA VAL A 52 4.93 -2.42 0.28
C VAL A 52 4.74 -2.84 1.73
N GLN A 53 3.90 -3.83 1.99
CA GLN A 53 3.69 -4.31 3.35
C GLN A 53 3.29 -5.79 3.40
N ASP A 54 3.56 -6.42 4.54
CA ASP A 54 3.24 -7.82 4.81
C ASP A 54 1.84 -8.03 5.43
N ALA A 55 0.98 -7.01 5.33
CA ALA A 55 -0.40 -7.02 5.81
C ALA A 55 -1.34 -6.34 4.81
N PHE A 56 -2.62 -6.72 4.83
CA PHE A 56 -3.63 -5.89 4.19
C PHE A 56 -3.85 -4.60 4.98
N PRO A 57 -4.16 -3.47 4.32
CA PRO A 57 -4.57 -2.27 5.04
C PRO A 57 -5.86 -2.54 5.80
N CYS A 58 -5.92 -2.14 7.06
CA CYS A 58 -7.17 -2.18 7.82
C CYS A 58 -8.19 -1.18 7.23
N ALA A 59 -9.46 -1.29 7.65
CA ALA A 59 -10.54 -0.42 7.17
C ALA A 59 -10.22 1.10 7.23
N VAL A 60 -9.49 1.56 8.26
CA VAL A 60 -9.10 2.97 8.41
C VAL A 60 -8.05 3.38 7.36
N CYS A 61 -7.02 2.55 7.15
CA CYS A 61 -5.99 2.80 6.13
C CYS A 61 -6.62 2.80 4.73
N ASP A 62 -7.49 1.82 4.44
CA ASP A 62 -8.21 1.72 3.16
C ASP A 62 -9.06 2.96 2.87
N ALA A 63 -9.84 3.41 3.87
CA ALA A 63 -10.65 4.63 3.75
C ALA A 63 -9.80 5.89 3.60
N THR A 64 -8.63 5.93 4.23
CA THR A 64 -7.68 7.05 4.13
C THR A 64 -7.08 7.14 2.73
N PHE A 65 -6.65 6.01 2.14
CA PHE A 65 -6.06 5.98 0.81
C PHE A 65 -7.05 6.35 -0.30
N LYS A 66 -8.33 5.93 -0.18
CA LYS A 66 -9.38 6.35 -1.13
C LYS A 66 -9.55 7.87 -1.21
N LYS A 67 -9.30 8.60 -0.12
CA LYS A 67 -9.46 10.07 -0.06
C LYS A 67 -8.24 10.85 -0.54
N GLN A 68 -7.12 10.18 -0.83
CA GLN A 68 -5.91 10.87 -1.24
C GLN A 68 -6.02 11.43 -2.66
N ALA A 69 -5.53 12.66 -2.83
CA ALA A 69 -5.47 13.32 -4.13
C ALA A 69 -4.43 12.65 -5.05
N LEU A 70 -3.30 12.23 -4.47
CA LEU A 70 -2.23 11.56 -5.18
C LEU A 70 -2.51 10.04 -5.27
N PRO A 71 -2.21 9.42 -6.41
CA PRO A 71 -2.35 7.97 -6.58
C PRO A 71 -1.46 7.19 -5.62
N VAL A 72 -2.04 6.18 -4.97
CA VAL A 72 -1.38 5.27 -4.03
C VAL A 72 -1.55 3.83 -4.49
N LEU A 73 -0.44 3.10 -4.53
CA LEU A 73 -0.40 1.69 -4.78
C LEU A 73 0.04 0.96 -3.53
N VAL A 74 -0.70 -0.06 -3.10
CA VAL A 74 -0.31 -0.93 -1.99
C VAL A 74 -0.02 -2.33 -2.55
N LYS A 75 1.22 -2.80 -2.39
CA LYS A 75 1.67 -4.18 -2.68
C LYS A 75 1.66 -4.95 -1.36
N VAL A 76 0.69 -5.85 -1.21
CA VAL A 76 0.54 -6.70 -0.03
C VAL A 76 1.27 -8.02 -0.28
N THR A 77 2.21 -8.39 0.59
CA THR A 77 3.06 -9.58 0.43
C THR A 77 2.67 -10.74 1.34
N ALA A 78 1.88 -10.50 2.39
CA ALA A 78 1.35 -11.52 3.29
C ALA A 78 0.04 -11.07 3.99
N ASN A 79 -0.51 -11.91 4.87
CA ASN A 79 -1.72 -11.61 5.66
C ASN A 79 -1.43 -11.30 7.13
N ASN A 80 -0.31 -10.67 7.47
CA ASN A 80 -0.03 -10.35 8.86
C ASN A 80 -1.14 -9.42 9.40
N GLY A 81 -1.60 -9.67 10.62
CA GLY A 81 -2.73 -8.96 11.22
C GLY A 81 -4.13 -9.35 10.71
N SER A 82 -4.25 -10.22 9.70
CA SER A 82 -5.51 -10.82 9.23
C SER A 82 -6.59 -9.82 8.76
N TYR A 83 -6.18 -8.67 8.21
CA TYR A 83 -7.10 -7.64 7.66
C TYR A 83 -7.64 -7.96 6.26
N SER A 84 -7.37 -9.16 5.72
CA SER A 84 -7.90 -9.62 4.43
C SER A 84 -9.43 -9.59 4.35
N ALA A 85 -10.12 -9.75 5.47
CA ALA A 85 -11.59 -9.70 5.52
C ALA A 85 -12.14 -8.31 5.19
N ASP A 86 -11.46 -7.24 5.62
CA ASP A 86 -11.80 -5.84 5.27
C ASP A 86 -11.68 -5.58 3.76
N GLN A 87 -10.99 -6.48 3.04
CA GLN A 87 -10.79 -6.43 1.59
C GLN A 87 -11.77 -7.34 0.83
N GLY A 88 -12.70 -8.01 1.52
CA GLY A 88 -13.66 -8.95 0.92
C GLY A 88 -13.10 -10.34 0.61
N LEU A 89 -11.92 -10.68 1.14
CA LEU A 89 -11.22 -11.94 0.84
C LEU A 89 -11.38 -13.03 1.92
N GLY A 90 -12.17 -12.75 2.96
CA GLY A 90 -12.27 -13.60 4.16
C GLY A 90 -11.03 -13.48 5.07
N LEU A 91 -11.01 -14.22 6.19
CA LEU A 91 -9.95 -14.11 7.21
C LEU A 91 -8.63 -14.81 6.81
N SER A 92 -8.69 -15.81 5.93
CA SER A 92 -7.56 -16.65 5.54
C SER A 92 -7.56 -16.92 4.03
N PRO A 93 -7.29 -15.92 3.18
CA PRO A 93 -7.17 -16.13 1.75
C PRO A 93 -5.99 -17.06 1.43
N PRO A 94 -6.01 -17.77 0.29
CA PRO A 94 -4.93 -18.68 -0.10
C PRO A 94 -3.64 -17.89 -0.37
N ALA A 95 -2.49 -18.44 0.03
CA ALA A 95 -1.19 -17.77 -0.15
C ALA A 95 -0.86 -17.42 -1.61
N SER A 96 -1.50 -18.08 -2.59
CA SER A 96 -1.33 -17.82 -4.01
C SER A 96 -1.84 -16.46 -4.48
N ILE A 97 -2.56 -15.70 -3.64
CA ILE A 97 -2.99 -14.34 -4.00
C ILE A 97 -1.88 -13.29 -3.89
N TYR A 98 -0.77 -13.63 -3.23
CA TYR A 98 0.32 -12.70 -2.98
C TYR A 98 1.36 -12.75 -4.12
N PRO A 99 1.91 -11.60 -4.54
CA PRO A 99 1.57 -10.26 -4.06
C PRO A 99 0.18 -9.82 -4.54
N TYR A 100 -0.59 -9.21 -3.63
CA TYR A 100 -1.90 -8.65 -3.93
C TYR A 100 -1.80 -7.12 -4.02
N TYR A 101 -2.38 -6.55 -5.07
CA TYR A 101 -2.23 -5.13 -5.37
C TYR A 101 -3.53 -4.38 -5.12
N LEU A 102 -3.45 -3.25 -4.43
CA LEU A 102 -4.55 -2.32 -4.19
C LEU A 102 -4.20 -0.96 -4.79
N TRP A 103 -5.04 -0.50 -5.69
CA TRP A 103 -4.87 0.72 -6.47
C TRP A 103 -5.86 1.77 -5.97
N TYR A 104 -5.37 2.90 -5.49
CA TYR A 104 -6.19 4.01 -5.00
C TYR A 104 -5.96 5.29 -5.81
N HIS A 105 -6.99 5.80 -6.46
CA HIS A 105 -6.91 7.09 -7.16
C HIS A 105 -8.28 7.74 -7.29
N LYS A 106 -8.39 9.04 -6.93
CA LYS A 106 -9.59 9.87 -7.10
C LYS A 106 -10.88 9.24 -6.53
N GLY A 107 -10.81 8.66 -5.32
CA GLY A 107 -11.96 8.00 -4.69
C GLY A 107 -12.21 6.57 -5.16
N THR A 108 -11.57 6.13 -6.24
CA THR A 108 -11.71 4.78 -6.78
C THR A 108 -10.66 3.85 -6.16
N LYS A 109 -11.09 2.61 -5.89
CA LYS A 109 -10.23 1.50 -5.49
C LYS A 109 -10.38 0.36 -6.51
N THR A 110 -9.26 -0.12 -7.04
CA THR A 110 -9.19 -1.37 -7.84
C THR A 110 -8.24 -2.34 -7.16
N ALA A 111 -8.43 -3.64 -7.31
CA ALA A 111 -7.67 -4.63 -6.56
C ALA A 111 -7.33 -5.88 -7.41
N GLY A 112 -6.28 -6.60 -7.01
CA GLY A 112 -5.98 -7.96 -7.47
C GLY A 112 -5.12 -8.07 -8.73
N THR A 113 -4.66 -6.96 -9.33
CA THR A 113 -3.85 -6.99 -10.55
C THR A 113 -2.51 -6.27 -10.38
N ALA A 114 -1.42 -6.88 -10.85
CA ALA A 114 -0.10 -6.21 -10.89
C ALA A 114 -0.04 -5.07 -11.91
N THR A 115 -0.91 -5.11 -12.92
CA THR A 115 -1.03 -4.07 -13.94
C THR A 115 -1.87 -2.90 -13.42
N ALA A 116 -1.39 -1.69 -13.69
CA ALA A 116 -2.10 -0.45 -13.40
C ALA A 116 -3.47 -0.44 -14.11
N PRO A 117 -4.57 -0.13 -13.40
CA PRO A 117 -5.87 0.05 -14.04
C PRO A 117 -5.88 1.29 -14.94
N ALA A 118 -6.81 1.34 -15.88
CA ALA A 118 -6.98 2.50 -16.76
C ALA A 118 -7.19 3.79 -15.93
N GLY A 119 -6.47 4.85 -16.28
CA GLY A 119 -6.52 6.14 -15.57
C GLY A 119 -5.61 6.27 -14.35
N PHE A 120 -4.87 5.22 -13.97
CA PHE A 120 -3.72 5.35 -13.06
C PHE A 120 -2.51 5.92 -13.82
N PRO A 121 -1.65 6.77 -13.20
CA PRO A 121 -0.43 7.21 -13.86
C PRO A 121 0.46 6.02 -14.22
N ALA A 122 1.22 6.19 -15.30
CA ALA A 122 2.27 5.25 -15.65
C ALA A 122 3.23 5.12 -14.48
N ILE A 123 3.53 3.86 -14.15
CA ILE A 123 4.32 3.47 -13.00
C ILE A 123 5.62 2.90 -13.56
N PRO A 124 6.79 3.19 -12.99
CA PRO A 124 7.99 2.46 -13.34
C PRO A 124 7.72 0.96 -13.22
N ALA A 125 8.18 0.16 -14.19
CA ALA A 125 8.09 -1.29 -14.10
C ALA A 125 8.68 -1.74 -12.75
N PHE A 126 7.97 -2.61 -12.05
CA PHE A 126 8.35 -3.15 -10.74
C PHE A 126 9.64 -3.99 -10.75
N ALA A 127 10.38 -4.03 -11.87
CA ALA A 127 11.41 -5.01 -12.15
C ALA A 127 12.63 -4.99 -11.19
N ASP A 128 12.74 -4.02 -10.28
CA ASP A 128 13.87 -3.89 -9.36
C ASP A 128 13.49 -3.43 -7.93
N VAL A 129 12.29 -3.79 -7.41
CA VAL A 129 11.92 -3.56 -5.98
C VAL A 129 11.50 -4.83 -5.27
#